data_AF-A0A1V6K836-F1
#
_entry.id   AF-A0A1V6K836-F1
#
_cell.length_a   1.000
_cell.length_b   1.000
_cell.length_c   1.000
_cell.angle_alpha   90.00
_cell.angle_beta   90.00
_cell.angle_gamma   90.00
#
_symmetry.space_group_name_H-M   'P 1'
#
loop_
_entity.id
_entity.type
_entity.pdbx_description
1 polymer ?
#
loop_
_entity_poly.entity_id
_entity_poly.type
_entity_poly.pdbx_seq_one_letter_code
_entity_poly.pdbx_strand_id
1 'polypeptide(L)' 'MPHLYNPFFTKKKYGTGLGLSQVLKIVEVHQGKLEIISEKGKGTKVCVTLPCNK' A
#
# COMPACT_ATOMS: atom_id res chain seq x y z
N MET A 1 -10.93 2.92 -5.22
CA MET A 1 -10.87 2.33 -3.86
C MET A 1 -10.36 3.38 -2.87
N PRO A 2 -11.24 4.19 -2.25
CA PRO A 2 -10.82 5.39 -1.52
C PRO A 2 -10.28 5.15 -0.09
N HIS A 3 -10.27 3.92 0.44
CA HIS A 3 -9.96 3.67 1.86
C HIS A 3 -8.68 2.84 2.12
N LEU A 4 -7.99 2.39 1.08
CA LEU A 4 -6.86 1.46 1.25
C LEU A 4 -5.63 2.11 1.91
N TYR A 5 -5.53 3.43 1.83
CA TYR A 5 -4.43 4.23 2.38
C TYR A 5 -4.77 4.83 3.75
N ASN A 6 -6.01 4.66 4.23
CA ASN A 6 -6.39 5.17 5.54
C ASN A 6 -5.77 4.31 6.63
N PRO A 7 -5.03 4.90 7.58
CA PRO A 7 -4.57 4.17 8.75
C PRO A 7 -5.78 3.52 9.45
N PHE A 8 -5.60 2.31 9.97
CA PHE A 8 -6.62 1.50 10.64
C PHE A 8 -7.70 0.88 9.75
N PHE A 9 -7.67 1.07 8.43
CA PHE A 9 -8.62 0.41 7.53
C PHE A 9 -8.22 -1.05 7.29
N THR A 10 -8.96 -1.98 7.89
CA THR A 10 -8.78 -3.43 7.72
C THR A 10 -10.12 -4.12 7.51
N LYS A 11 -10.14 -5.15 6.65
CA LYS A 11 -11.29 -6.08 6.53
C LYS A 11 -11.05 -7.40 7.26
N LYS A 12 -9.92 -7.55 7.95
CA LYS A 12 -9.55 -8.77 8.69
C LYS A 12 -9.82 -8.59 10.19
N LYS A 13 -10.42 -9.61 10.81
CA LYS A 13 -10.73 -9.69 12.26
C LYS A 13 -9.51 -9.47 13.18
N TYR A 14 -8.30 -9.77 12.70
CA TYR A 14 -7.04 -9.66 13.46
C TYR A 14 -5.92 -8.96 12.66
N GLY A 15 -6.21 -7.82 12.04
CA GLY A 15 -5.19 -6.99 11.41
C GLY A 15 -5.34 -5.55 11.85
N THR A 16 -4.25 -4.91 12.29
CA THR A 16 -4.28 -3.53 12.82
C THR A 16 -4.60 -2.47 11.76
N GLY A 17 -4.59 -2.83 10.47
CA GLY A 17 -4.80 -1.87 9.38
C GLY A 17 -3.66 -0.86 9.24
N LEU A 18 -2.50 -1.10 9.88
CA LEU A 18 -1.36 -0.17 9.90
C LEU A 18 -0.30 -0.49 8.85
N GLY A 19 -0.23 -1.74 8.37
CA GLY A 19 0.83 -2.18 7.47
C GLY A 19 0.95 -1.32 6.20
N LEU A 20 -0.17 -1.09 5.51
CA LEU A 20 -0.20 -0.29 4.28
C LEU A 20 0.11 1.19 4.53
N SER A 21 -0.36 1.76 5.64
CA SER A 21 -0.01 3.14 6.00
C SER A 21 1.48 3.31 6.30
N GLN A 22 2.15 2.29 6.87
CA GLN A 22 3.59 2.31 7.09
C GLN A 22 4.37 2.17 5.78
N VAL A 23 3.95 1.28 4.89
CA VAL A 23 4.56 1.14 3.56
C VAL A 23 4.42 2.45 2.77
N LEU A 24 3.25 3.10 2.80
CA LEU A 24 3.05 4.38 2.14
C LEU A 24 4.05 5.43 2.64
N LYS A 25 4.17 5.60 3.95
CA LYS A 25 5.15 6.53 4.55
C LYS A 25 6.59 6.20 4.15
N ILE A 26 6.98 4.92 4.19
CA ILE A 26 8.33 4.49 3.82
C ILE A 26 8.61 4.85 2.36
N VAL A 27 7.69 4.53 1.46
CA VAL A 27 7.83 4.80 0.02
C VAL A 27 7.86 6.30 -0.25
N GLU A 28 7.01 7.10 0.40
CA GLU A 28 7.02 8.57 0.31
C GLU A 28 8.34 9.19 0.77
N VAL A 29 8.89 8.72 1.91
CA VAL A 29 10.20 9.17 2.42
C VAL A 29 11.33 8.90 1.42
N HIS A 30 11.23 7.79 0.67
CA HIS A 30 12.20 7.46 -0.38
C HIS A 30 11.86 8.09 -1.74
N GLN A 31 10.94 9.06 -1.79
CA GLN A 31 10.46 9.71 -3.02
C GLN A 31 9.97 8.71 -4.08
N GLY A 32 9.48 7.56 -3.61
CA GLY A 32 8.94 6.50 -4.43
C GLY A 32 7.43 6.65 -4.66
N LYS A 33 6.88 5.66 -5.35
CA LYS A 33 5.45 5.55 -5.64
C LYS A 33 4.97 4.14 -5.29
N LEU A 34 3.78 4.06 -4.69
CA LEU A 34 3.08 2.81 -4.37
C LEU A 34 1.79 2.74 -5.20
N GLU A 35 1.59 1.64 -5.92
CA GLU A 35 0.37 1.37 -6.70
C GLU A 35 -0.21 0.01 -6.33
N ILE A 36 -1.51 -0.02 -6.05
CA ILE A 36 -2.20 -1.25 -5.66
C ILE A 36 -3.38 -1.46 -6.60
N ILE A 37 -3.34 -2.57 -7.34
CA ILE A 37 -4.35 -2.97 -8.30
C ILE A 37 -4.94 -4.28 -7.80
N SER A 38 -6.20 -4.26 -7.39
CA SER A 38 -6.89 -5.45 -6.89
C SER A 38 -8.16 -5.66 -7.69
N GLU A 39 -8.37 -6.90 -8.15
CA GLU A 39 -9.60 -7.29 -8.82
C GLU A 39 -10.15 -8.56 -8.17
N LYS A 40 -11.44 -8.51 -7.78
CA LYS A 40 -12.10 -9.62 -7.10
C LYS A 40 -12.05 -10.87 -7.98
N GLY A 41 -11.54 -11.97 -7.43
CA GLY A 41 -11.40 -13.25 -8.14
C GLY A 41 -10.14 -13.37 -9.00
N LYS A 42 -9.36 -12.29 -9.21
CA LYS A 42 -8.06 -12.34 -9.91
C LYS A 42 -6.86 -12.08 -8.99
N GLY A 43 -7.12 -11.63 -7.76
CA GLY A 43 -6.09 -11.37 -6.75
C GLY A 43 -5.71 -9.89 -6.66
N THR A 44 -4.52 -9.64 -6.12
CA THR A 44 -4.02 -8.29 -5.85
C THR A 44 -2.58 -8.18 -6.30
N LYS A 45 -2.30 -7.15 -7.10
CA LYS A 45 -0.96 -6.71 -7.50
C LYS A 45 -0.58 -5.46 -6.71
N VAL A 46 0.62 -5.47 -6.15
CA VAL A 46 1.22 -4.33 -5.45
C VAL A 46 2.53 -3.99 -6.17
N CYS A 47 2.68 -2.74 -6.59
CA CYS A 47 3.85 -2.24 -7.28
C CYS A 47 4.47 -1.10 -6.47
N VAL A 48 5.78 -1.21 -6.21
CA VAL A 48 6.58 -0.17 -5.55
C VAL A 48 7.63 0.30 -6.53
N THR A 49 7.68 1.60 -6.77
CA THR A 49 8.69 2.24 -7.62
C THR A 49 9.53 3.13 -6.73
N LEU A 50 10.85 2.98 -6.79
CA LEU A 50 11.81 3.81 -6.06
C LEU A 50 12.73 4.51 -7.06
N PRO A 51 13.15 5.76 -6.81
CA PRO A 51 14.20 6.39 -7.58
C PRO A 51 15.48 5.56 -7.46
N CYS A 52 16.10 5.23 -8.58
CA CYS A 52 17.43 4.64 -8.60
C CYS A 52 18.40 5.80 -8.85
N ASN A 53 19.19 6.17 -7.84
CA ASN A 53 20.25 7.17 -8.05
C ASN A 53 21.23 6.65 -9.13
N LYS A 54 21.72 7.58 -9.95
CA LYS A 54 22.95 7.38 -10.72
C LYS A 54 24.17 7.55 -9.84
#